data_AF-A0A0K8RAT1-F1
#
_entry.id   AF-A0A0K8RAT1-F1
#
_cell.length_a   1.000
_cell.length_b   1.000
_cell.length_c   1.000
_cell.angle_alpha   90.00
_cell.angle_beta   90.00
_cell.angle_gamma   90.00
#
_symmetry.space_group_name_H-M   'P 1'
#
loop_
_entity.id
_entity.type
_entity.pdbx_description
1 polymer ?
#
loop_
_entity_poly.entity_id
_entity_poly.type
_entity_poly.pdbx_seq_one_letter_code
_entity_poly.pdbx_strand_id
1 'polypeptide(L)'
;MKVVCIVLLFVIAAEAASNGRNSVVDASNGKNNTIEFKFPPYIPNHHLFASNLVTMCKNYTPTSEEKKRESGTTYKPRINDLHVNFKECTFLCKREFGNVTLKLPAKTPCGPNKQTCENKEKCVPYIPGC
;
A
#
# COMPACT_ATOMS: atom_id res chain seq x y z
N MET A 1 -5.70 -32.72 -2.29
CA MET A 1 -6.78 -31.72 -2.40
C MET A 1 -6.32 -30.66 -3.39
N LYS A 2 -6.84 -30.72 -4.62
CA LYS A 2 -6.36 -29.94 -5.77
C LYS A 2 -7.40 -28.84 -5.99
N VAL A 3 -7.10 -27.62 -5.54
CA VAL A 3 -7.98 -26.47 -5.71
C VAL A 3 -7.93 -26.10 -7.19
N VAL A 4 -8.98 -26.48 -7.93
CA VAL A 4 -9.17 -26.14 -9.33
C VAL A 4 -9.87 -24.78 -9.35
N CYS A 5 -9.12 -23.71 -9.61
CA CYS A 5 -9.72 -22.40 -9.88
C CYS A 5 -10.35 -22.43 -11.27
N ILE A 6 -11.65 -22.72 -11.34
CA ILE A 6 -12.45 -22.64 -12.57
C ILE A 6 -12.54 -21.15 -12.95
N VAL A 7 -11.87 -20.78 -14.03
CA VAL A 7 -12.00 -19.45 -14.64
C VAL A 7 -13.30 -19.45 -15.46
N LEU A 8 -14.37 -18.93 -14.87
CA LEU A 8 -15.60 -18.61 -15.60
C LEU A 8 -15.39 -17.33 -16.40
N LEU A 9 -15.22 -17.46 -17.72
CA LEU A 9 -15.22 -16.34 -18.66
C LEU A 9 -16.65 -15.82 -18.81
N PHE A 10 -16.99 -14.76 -18.09
CA PHE A 10 -18.18 -13.97 -18.37
C PHE A 10 -17.83 -12.84 -19.34
N VAL A 11 -18.27 -13.02 -20.58
CA VAL A 11 -18.39 -11.94 -21.57
C VAL A 11 -19.62 -11.13 -21.19
N ILE A 12 -19.43 -9.87 -20.80
CA ILE A 12 -20.52 -8.89 -20.75
C ILE A 12 -20.06 -7.66 -21.53
N ALA A 13 -20.58 -7.52 -22.73
CA ALA A 13 -20.61 -6.26 -23.45
C ALA A 13 -21.67 -5.38 -22.79
N ALA A 14 -21.27 -4.21 -22.29
CA ALA A 14 -22.17 -3.14 -21.92
C ALA A 14 -21.44 -1.81 -22.17
N GLU A 15 -21.82 -1.16 -23.26
CA GLU A 15 -21.63 0.25 -23.50
C GLU A 15 -22.40 1.07 -22.44
N ALA A 16 -21.70 1.93 -21.71
CA ALA A 16 -22.32 2.96 -20.90
C ALA A 16 -21.45 4.21 -20.95
N ALA A 17 -22.04 5.29 -21.48
CA ALA A 17 -21.44 6.60 -21.64
C ALA A 17 -20.90 7.12 -20.29
N SER A 18 -19.59 7.38 -20.25
CA SER A 18 -18.92 8.02 -19.13
C SER A 18 -19.15 9.53 -19.20
N ASN A 19 -19.98 10.06 -18.30
CA ASN A 19 -19.97 11.49 -17.96
C ASN A 19 -18.68 11.79 -17.18
N GLY A 20 -17.60 12.06 -17.92
CA GLY A 20 -16.35 12.56 -17.38
C GLY A 20 -16.54 13.95 -16.78
N ARG A 21 -16.60 14.04 -15.44
CA ARG A 21 -16.23 15.28 -14.74
C ARG A 21 -14.73 15.27 -14.52
N ASN A 22 -14.07 16.07 -15.33
CA ASN A 22 -12.66 16.42 -15.25
C ASN A 22 -12.31 16.97 -13.86
N SER A 23 -11.49 16.26 -13.09
CA SER A 23 -10.60 16.88 -12.12
C SER A 23 -9.22 16.97 -12.74
N VAL A 24 -9.02 18.00 -13.55
CA VAL A 24 -7.70 18.44 -14.00
C VAL A 24 -6.98 19.03 -12.79
N VAL A 25 -5.96 18.33 -12.32
CA VAL A 25 -4.80 18.96 -11.68
C VAL A 25 -3.62 18.62 -12.58
N ASP A 26 -3.05 19.67 -13.18
CA ASP A 26 -1.93 19.65 -14.11
C ASP A 26 -0.80 18.71 -13.66
N ALA A 27 -0.61 17.62 -14.40
CA ALA A 27 0.63 16.86 -14.37
C ALA A 27 1.57 17.47 -15.41
N SER A 28 2.51 18.29 -14.93
CA SER A 28 3.55 18.90 -15.75
C SER A 28 4.29 17.84 -16.58
N ASN A 29 4.46 18.13 -17.87
CA ASN A 29 5.14 17.34 -18.88
C ASN A 29 6.47 16.73 -18.41
N GLY A 30 6.52 15.40 -18.38
CA GLY A 30 7.73 14.60 -18.25
C GLY A 30 7.32 13.14 -18.17
N LYS A 31 7.67 12.33 -19.19
CA LYS A 31 7.55 10.85 -19.28
C LYS A 31 6.77 10.21 -18.12
N ASN A 32 5.51 9.81 -18.36
CA ASN A 32 4.60 9.17 -17.39
C ASN A 32 5.21 7.90 -16.75
N ASN A 33 6.13 8.08 -15.81
CA ASN A 33 6.68 7.05 -14.94
C ASN A 33 5.77 6.90 -13.72
N THR A 34 4.46 6.82 -13.94
CA THR A 34 3.49 6.61 -12.86
C THR A 34 3.77 5.25 -12.26
N ILE A 35 4.37 5.24 -11.07
CA ILE A 35 4.69 4.01 -10.33
C ILE A 35 3.38 3.26 -10.10
N GLU A 36 3.26 2.07 -10.69
CA GLU A 36 2.13 1.19 -10.44
C GLU A 36 2.36 0.44 -9.12
N PHE A 37 1.50 0.69 -8.13
CA PHE A 37 1.53 -0.05 -6.86
C PHE A 37 0.70 -1.32 -6.95
N LYS A 38 1.17 -2.37 -6.28
CA LYS A 38 0.48 -3.66 -6.18
C LYS A 38 -0.42 -3.75 -4.95
N PHE A 39 -0.91 -2.64 -4.42
CA PHE A 39 -1.87 -2.65 -3.31
C PHE A 39 -3.21 -3.28 -3.72
N PRO A 40 -3.98 -3.81 -2.74
CA PRO A 40 -5.32 -4.31 -3.01
C PRO A 40 -6.24 -3.25 -3.61
N PRO A 41 -7.24 -3.66 -4.42
CA PRO A 41 -8.19 -2.73 -5.05
C PRO A 41 -9.07 -1.98 -4.04
N TYR A 42 -9.26 -2.52 -2.83
CA TYR A 42 -9.99 -1.85 -1.76
C TYR A 42 -9.21 -0.71 -1.09
N ILE A 43 -7.94 -0.50 -1.44
CA ILE A 43 -7.16 0.66 -0.99
C ILE A 43 -7.44 1.84 -1.94
N PRO A 44 -8.06 2.92 -1.45
CA PRO A 44 -8.29 4.09 -2.27
C PRO A 44 -6.98 4.84 -2.51
N ASN A 45 -6.80 5.34 -3.73
CA ASN A 45 -5.68 6.20 -4.13
C ASN A 45 -4.31 5.68 -3.66
N HIS A 46 -3.78 4.71 -4.40
CA HIS A 46 -2.53 4.02 -4.07
C HIS A 46 -1.33 4.96 -3.89
N HIS A 47 -1.22 6.02 -4.69
CA HIS A 47 -0.14 7.01 -4.57
C HIS A 47 -0.19 7.78 -3.26
N LEU A 48 -1.39 8.24 -2.88
CA LEU A 48 -1.60 8.92 -1.61
C LEU A 48 -1.31 7.97 -0.44
N PHE A 49 -1.79 6.74 -0.52
CA PHE A 49 -1.54 5.72 0.50
C PHE A 49 -0.03 5.46 0.67
N ALA A 50 0.71 5.18 -0.41
CA ALA A 50 2.15 5.00 -0.38
C ALA A 50 2.87 6.23 0.21
N SER A 51 2.48 7.44 -0.20
CA SER A 51 3.08 8.69 0.28
C SER A 51 2.90 8.86 1.79
N ASN A 52 1.74 8.49 2.32
CA ASN A 52 1.48 8.48 3.76
C ASN A 52 2.38 7.48 4.49
N LEU A 53 2.54 6.26 3.97
CA LEU A 53 3.42 5.25 4.57
C LEU A 53 4.90 5.70 4.57
N VAL A 54 5.36 6.32 3.49
CA VAL A 54 6.71 6.92 3.42
C VAL A 54 6.87 8.03 4.46
N THR A 55 5.87 8.89 4.63
CA THR A 55 5.90 9.97 5.62
C THR A 55 5.97 9.41 7.05
N MET A 56 5.18 8.37 7.35
CA MET A 56 5.27 7.64 8.63
C MET A 56 6.66 7.02 8.83
N CYS A 57 7.22 6.41 7.78
CA CYS A 57 8.56 5.82 7.81
C CYS A 57 9.65 6.87 8.04
N LYS A 58 9.51 8.09 7.50
CA LYS A 58 10.42 9.23 7.75
C LYS A 58 10.34 9.72 9.19
N ASN A 59 9.12 9.87 9.72
CA ASN A 59 8.84 10.40 11.05
C ASN A 59 9.07 9.40 12.18
N TYR A 60 9.40 8.15 11.87
CA TYR A 60 9.80 7.17 12.87
C TYR A 60 10.98 7.69 13.70
N THR A 61 10.81 7.69 15.02
CA THR A 61 11.86 8.06 15.97
C THR A 61 12.61 6.78 16.37
N PRO A 62 13.91 6.65 16.02
CA PRO A 62 14.66 5.45 16.34
C PRO A 62 14.95 5.34 17.84
N THR A 63 14.95 4.11 18.34
CA THR A 63 15.43 3.75 19.67
C THR A 63 16.94 4.01 19.81
N SER A 64 17.44 4.03 21.05
CA SER A 64 18.88 4.21 21.31
C SER A 64 19.75 3.16 20.59
N GLU A 65 19.30 1.91 20.52
CA GLU A 65 20.04 0.83 19.83
C GLU A 65 19.97 0.93 18.31
N GLU A 66 18.89 1.48 17.75
CA GLU A 66 18.81 1.78 16.32
C GLU A 66 19.70 2.97 15.95
N LYS A 67 19.73 4.03 16.77
CA LYS A 67 20.60 5.20 16.57
C LYS A 67 22.09 4.81 16.55
N LYS A 68 22.52 3.88 17.40
CA LYS A 68 23.91 3.37 17.38
C LYS A 68 24.31 2.74 16.04
N ARG A 69 23.35 2.23 15.27
CA ARG A 69 23.53 1.60 13.96
C ARG A 69 23.30 2.57 12.81
N GLU A 70 22.90 3.82 13.10
CA GLU A 70 22.71 4.85 12.10
C GLU A 70 24.08 5.40 11.72
N SER A 71 24.55 5.09 10.51
CA SER A 71 25.86 5.52 10.01
C SER A 71 25.89 6.96 9.49
N GLY A 72 24.79 7.71 9.59
CA GLY A 72 24.71 9.11 9.17
C GLY A 72 24.77 9.31 7.64
N THR A 73 24.46 8.28 6.86
CA THR A 73 24.49 8.33 5.40
C THR A 73 23.28 9.09 4.84
N THR A 74 23.29 9.37 3.53
CA THR A 74 22.15 9.98 2.82
C THR A 74 21.02 8.97 2.54
N TYR A 75 20.90 7.91 3.32
CA TYR A 75 19.91 6.87 3.09
C TYR A 75 18.50 7.44 3.21
N LYS A 76 17.73 7.37 2.12
CA LYS A 76 16.34 7.81 2.10
C LYS A 76 15.43 6.66 2.55
N PRO A 77 14.60 6.83 3.58
CA PRO A 77 13.63 5.81 4.01
C PRO A 77 12.73 5.35 2.86
N ARG A 78 12.46 4.04 2.80
CA ARG A 78 11.67 3.44 1.72
C ARG A 78 10.64 2.46 2.26
N ILE A 79 9.56 2.29 1.52
CA ILE A 79 8.60 1.20 1.73
C ILE A 79 8.66 0.23 0.56
N ASN A 80 8.07 -0.95 0.74
CA ASN A 80 7.80 -1.87 -0.35
C ASN A 80 6.31 -2.23 -0.28
N ASP A 81 5.58 -1.99 -1.36
CA ASP A 81 4.15 -2.22 -1.49
C ASP A 81 3.76 -3.70 -1.40
N LEU A 82 4.68 -4.61 -1.77
CA LEU A 82 4.54 -6.05 -1.56
C LEU A 82 4.75 -6.47 -0.10
N HIS A 83 5.24 -5.57 0.76
CA HIS A 83 5.50 -5.82 2.18
C HIS A 83 4.59 -4.99 3.10
N VAL A 84 3.33 -4.83 2.69
CA VAL A 84 2.24 -4.34 3.54
C VAL A 84 1.38 -5.53 3.96
N ASN A 85 1.32 -5.79 5.26
CA ASN A 85 0.54 -6.87 5.83
C ASN A 85 -0.83 -6.32 6.27
N PHE A 86 -1.83 -6.45 5.40
CA PHE A 86 -3.20 -6.02 5.69
C PHE A 86 -3.88 -6.86 6.77
N LYS A 87 -3.48 -8.13 6.97
CA LYS A 87 -4.02 -8.98 8.04
C LYS A 87 -3.57 -8.50 9.42
N GLU A 88 -2.28 -8.22 9.57
CA GLU A 88 -1.70 -7.74 10.83
C GLU A 88 -1.71 -6.21 10.95
N CYS A 89 -2.18 -5.51 9.93
CA CYS A 89 -2.19 -4.05 9.87
C CYS A 89 -0.83 -3.42 10.13
N THR A 90 0.19 -3.94 9.45
CA THR A 90 1.56 -3.43 9.54
C THR A 90 2.20 -3.25 8.17
N PHE A 91 3.29 -2.50 8.11
CA PHE A 91 4.11 -2.37 6.92
C PHE A 91 5.59 -2.29 7.28
N LEU A 92 6.44 -2.73 6.34
CA LEU A 92 7.88 -2.66 6.48
C LEU A 92 8.43 -1.30 6.03
N CYS A 93 9.06 -0.59 6.96
CA CYS A 93 9.82 0.63 6.72
C CYS A 93 11.31 0.27 6.69
N LYS A 94 11.97 0.48 5.54
CA LYS A 94 13.41 0.30 5.40
C LYS A 94 14.12 1.59 5.80
N ARG A 95 15.01 1.51 6.79
CA ARG A 95 15.87 2.59 7.29
C ARG A 95 17.33 2.18 7.13
N GLU A 96 18.21 3.15 7.37
CA GLU A 96 19.67 2.92 7.34
C GLU A 96 20.11 1.86 8.34
N PHE A 97 19.61 1.95 9.58
CA PHE A 97 19.91 1.03 10.66
C PHE A 97 19.14 -0.30 10.57
N GLY A 98 18.39 -0.53 9.49
CA GLY A 98 17.66 -1.77 9.25
C GLY A 98 16.16 -1.58 9.06
N ASN A 99 15.44 -2.70 9.06
CA ASN A 99 14.00 -2.72 8.84
C ASN A 99 13.24 -2.49 10.15
N VAL A 100 12.20 -1.65 10.07
CA VAL A 100 11.27 -1.39 11.16
C VAL A 100 9.87 -1.75 10.70
N THR A 101 9.13 -2.50 11.52
CA THR A 101 7.72 -2.80 11.25
C THR A 101 6.85 -1.77 11.96
N LEU A 102 6.08 -0.99 11.18
CA LEU A 102 5.19 0.04 11.70
C LEU A 102 3.73 -0.38 11.54
N LYS A 103 2.86 0.10 12.44
CA LYS A 103 1.41 -0.11 12.35
C LYS A 103 0.81 0.78 11.27
N LEU A 104 -0.14 0.23 10.51
CA LEU A 104 -1.00 1.01 9.63
C LEU A 104 -1.95 1.89 10.46
N PRO A 105 -2.39 3.06 9.94
CA PRO A 105 -3.44 3.85 10.56
C PRO A 105 -4.71 3.01 10.81
N ALA A 106 -5.39 3.21 11.93
CA ALA A 106 -6.58 2.42 12.31
C ALA A 106 -7.68 2.42 11.24
N LYS A 107 -7.87 3.55 10.54
CA LYS A 107 -8.88 3.69 9.47
C LYS A 107 -8.46 3.11 8.12
N THR A 108 -7.26 2.51 8.02
CA THR A 108 -6.78 1.91 6.76
C THR A 108 -7.68 0.74 6.39
N PRO A 109 -8.26 0.70 5.17
CA PRO A 109 -9.00 -0.46 4.70
C PRO A 109 -8.09 -1.70 4.68
N CYS A 110 -8.59 -2.83 5.16
CA CYS A 110 -7.82 -4.07 5.27
C CYS A 110 -8.57 -5.29 4.72
N GLY A 111 -9.62 -5.06 3.94
CA GLY A 111 -10.38 -6.09 3.26
C GLY A 111 -11.51 -5.52 2.39
N PRO A 112 -12.14 -6.38 1.55
CA PRO A 112 -13.13 -5.96 0.57
C PRO A 112 -14.49 -5.55 1.16
N ASN A 113 -14.81 -5.97 2.39
CA ASN A 113 -16.09 -5.73 3.04
C ASN A 113 -16.04 -4.52 4.00
N LYS A 114 -15.34 -3.46 3.59
CA LYS A 114 -15.15 -2.23 4.38
C LYS A 114 -14.53 -2.46 5.76
N GLN A 115 -13.73 -3.52 5.93
CA GLN A 115 -12.98 -3.74 7.17
C GLN A 115 -11.84 -2.74 7.28
N THR A 116 -11.53 -2.33 8.50
CA THR A 116 -10.42 -1.42 8.79
C THR A 116 -9.48 -2.00 9.85
N CYS A 117 -8.26 -1.47 9.90
CA CYS A 117 -7.25 -1.86 10.87
C CYS A 117 -7.61 -1.60 12.35
N GLU A 118 -8.69 -0.86 12.61
CA GLU A 118 -9.29 -0.71 13.94
C GLU A 118 -9.78 -2.05 14.50
N ASN A 119 -10.24 -2.96 13.63
CA ASN A 119 -10.66 -4.30 14.01
C ASN A 119 -9.89 -5.35 13.20
N LYS A 120 -8.61 -5.53 13.55
CA LYS A 120 -7.65 -6.38 12.82
C LYS A 120 -8.13 -7.82 12.60
N GLU A 121 -8.96 -8.34 13.50
CA GLU A 121 -9.46 -9.72 13.42
C GLU A 121 -10.29 -9.96 12.16
N LYS A 122 -11.00 -8.92 11.70
CA LYS A 122 -11.83 -8.93 10.49
C LYS A 122 -11.04 -8.68 9.20
N CYS A 123 -9.77 -8.30 9.30
CA CYS A 123 -8.90 -8.08 8.15
C CYS A 123 -8.53 -9.40 7.46
N VAL A 124 -8.22 -9.33 6.18
CA VAL A 124 -7.86 -10.50 5.36
C VAL A 124 -6.44 -10.36 4.82
N PRO A 125 -5.70 -11.48 4.65
CA PRO A 125 -4.44 -11.42 3.92
C PRO A 125 -4.70 -11.00 2.46
N TYR A 126 -3.72 -10.35 1.85
CA TYR A 126 -3.78 -9.99 0.44
C TYR A 126 -2.53 -10.52 -0.26
N ILE A 127 -2.75 -11.22 -1.37
CA ILE A 127 -1.72 -11.75 -2.25
C ILE A 127 -1.93 -11.09 -3.61
N PRO A 128 -1.01 -10.21 -4.06
CA PRO A 128 -1.13 -9.58 -5.37
C PRO A 128 -1.27 -10.62 -6.48
N GLY A 129 -2.31 -10.52 -7.30
CA GLY A 129 -2.52 -11.37 -8.48
C GLY A 129 -3.21 -12.72 -8.24
N CYS A 130 -3.75 -12.98 -7.05
CA CYS A 130 -4.58 -14.16 -6.74
C CYS A 130 -6.05 -13.80 -6.51
#